data_AF-A0A7V3RR58-F1
#
_entry.id   AF-A0A7V3RR58-F1
#
_cell.length_a   1.000
_cell.length_b   1.000
_cell.length_c   1.000
_cell.angle_alpha   90.00
_cell.angle_beta   90.00
_cell.angle_gamma   90.00
#
_symmetry.space_group_name_H-M   'P 1'
#
loop_
_entity.id
_entity.type
_entity.pdbx_description
1 polymer ?
#
loop_
_entity_poly.entity_id
_entity_poly.type
_entity_poly.pdbx_seq_one_letter_code
_entity_poly.pdbx_strand_id
1 'polypeptide(L)'
;MPMLSYPVRCYTRGCEALAVYKIAARWSDGLTQELKTYALTCPACLAESFRRSRAKQATCRLAPGETLEAPGIYELAHGRRDPELVRRTDLEHQLLTK
;
A
#
# COMPACT_ATOMS: atom_id res chain seq x y z
N MET A 1 7.89 -10.43 24.61
CA MET A 1 6.91 -9.33 24.80
C MET A 1 6.14 -9.16 23.50
N PRO A 2 4.82 -9.37 23.46
CA PRO A 2 4.04 -9.00 22.28
C PRO A 2 4.06 -7.47 22.18
N MET A 3 4.49 -6.94 21.03
CA MET A 3 4.43 -5.50 20.78
C MET A 3 2.96 -5.08 20.77
N LEU A 4 2.60 -4.10 21.60
CA LEU A 4 1.29 -3.46 21.57
C LEU A 4 1.11 -2.83 20.18
N SER A 5 0.20 -3.38 19.36
CA SER A 5 -0.10 -2.78 18.07
C SER A 5 -0.92 -1.52 18.30
N TYR A 6 -0.31 -0.36 18.09
CA TYR A 6 -1.08 0.87 18.03
C TYR A 6 -2.02 0.82 16.82
N PRO A 7 -3.32 1.14 16.99
CA PRO A 7 -4.24 1.19 15.87
C PRO A 7 -3.74 2.23 14.86
N VAL A 8 -3.43 1.78 13.64
CA VAL A 8 -3.03 2.67 12.55
C VAL A 8 -4.30 3.32 11.99
N ARG A 9 -4.32 4.65 11.92
CA ARG A 9 -5.41 5.40 11.31
C ARG A 9 -5.21 5.56 9.80
N CYS A 10 -6.31 5.80 9.10
CA CYS A 10 -6.32 6.16 7.70
C CYS A 10 -5.48 7.44 7.48
N TYR A 11 -4.63 7.43 6.46
CA TYR A 11 -3.78 8.57 6.10
C TYR A 11 -4.54 9.64 5.28
N THR A 12 -5.79 9.38 4.94
CA THR A 12 -6.62 10.36 4.24
C THR A 12 -6.91 11.53 5.18
N ARG A 13 -6.59 12.75 4.76
CA ARG A 13 -6.81 13.97 5.54
C ARG A 13 -8.29 14.09 5.94
N GLY A 14 -8.53 14.24 7.25
CA GLY A 14 -9.88 14.35 7.81
C GLY A 14 -10.59 13.01 8.03
N CYS A 15 -9.93 11.87 7.75
CA CYS A 15 -10.47 10.55 8.07
C CYS A 15 -9.84 10.04 9.38
N GLU A 16 -10.69 9.73 10.35
CA GLU A 16 -10.25 9.20 11.65
C GLU A 16 -10.39 7.67 11.77
N ALA A 17 -10.93 7.02 10.73
CA ALA A 17 -11.16 5.58 10.71
C ALA A 17 -9.86 4.79 10.76
N LEU A 18 -9.95 3.54 11.23
CA LEU A 18 -8.82 2.62 11.25
C LEU A 18 -8.43 2.20 9.83
N ALA A 19 -7.13 2.16 9.57
CA ALA A 19 -6.58 1.60 8.35
C ALA A 19 -6.63 0.07 8.43
N VAL A 20 -7.26 -0.55 7.44
CA VAL A 20 -7.32 -2.01 7.27
C VAL A 20 -6.62 -2.44 5.98
N TYR A 21 -6.27 -1.48 5.13
CA TYR A 21 -5.54 -1.71 3.89
C TYR A 21 -4.27 -0.88 3.85
N LYS A 22 -3.21 -1.47 3.28
CA LYS A 22 -1.96 -0.82 2.91
C LYS A 22 -1.85 -0.83 1.39
N ILE A 23 -1.57 0.32 0.80
CA ILE A 23 -1.24 0.43 -0.62
C ILE A 23 0.27 0.58 -0.72
N ALA A 24 0.92 -0.37 -1.39
CA ALA A 24 2.37 -0.39 -1.50
C ALA A 24 2.82 -0.97 -2.84
N ALA A 25 4.05 -0.68 -3.27
CA ALA A 25 4.67 -1.30 -4.43
C ALA A 25 6.00 -1.92 -4.06
N ARG A 26 6.36 -3.02 -4.72
CA ARG A 26 7.72 -3.55 -4.61
C ARG A 26 8.67 -2.67 -5.40
N TRP A 27 9.74 -2.24 -4.74
CA TRP A 27 10.85 -1.52 -5.34
C TRP A 27 12.13 -2.34 -5.15
N SER A 28 13.04 -2.26 -6.12
CA SER A 28 14.33 -2.90 -6.07
C SER A 28 15.36 -2.06 -6.80
N ASP A 29 16.58 -1.96 -6.29
CA ASP A 29 17.74 -1.38 -6.99
C ASP A 29 18.66 -2.46 -7.61
N GLY A 30 18.25 -3.73 -7.51
CA GLY A 30 19.02 -4.89 -7.96
C GLY A 30 19.88 -5.53 -6.86
N LEU A 31 20.03 -4.87 -5.72
CA LEU A 31 20.72 -5.39 -4.53
C LEU A 31 19.75 -5.57 -3.36
N THR A 32 18.90 -4.57 -3.13
CA THR A 32 17.91 -4.52 -2.05
C THR A 32 16.51 -4.52 -2.61
N GLN A 33 15.57 -5.07 -1.85
CA GLN A 33 14.14 -5.03 -2.16
C GLN A 33 13.36 -4.45 -0.98
N GLU A 34 12.44 -3.55 -1.27
CA GLU A 34 11.58 -2.92 -0.28
C GLU A 34 10.12 -2.89 -0.74
N LEU A 35 9.20 -2.99 0.21
CA LEU A 35 7.79 -2.72 -0.02
C LEU A 35 7.46 -1.24 0.26
N LYS A 36 7.64 -0.40 -0.77
CA LYS A 36 7.42 1.05 -0.70
C LYS A 36 5.96 1.39 -0.44
N THR A 37 5.68 1.93 0.74
CA THR A 37 4.32 2.28 1.17
C THR A 37 3.88 3.62 0.57
N TYR A 38 2.70 3.65 -0.04
CA TYR A 38 2.09 4.88 -0.55
C TYR A 38 0.99 5.43 0.37
N ALA A 39 0.19 4.56 0.97
CA ALA A 39 -0.89 4.94 1.88
C ALA A 39 -1.34 3.79 2.79
N LEU A 40 -1.83 4.13 3.98
CA LEU A 40 -2.63 3.25 4.85
C LEU A 40 -4.05 3.80 4.88
N THR A 41 -5.06 2.96 4.62
CA THR A 41 -6.41 3.44 4.32
C THR A 41 -7.50 2.53 4.88
N CYS A 42 -8.62 3.14 5.26
CA CYS A 42 -9.86 2.43 5.55
C CYS A 42 -10.56 1.99 4.24
N PRO A 43 -11.62 1.18 4.29
CA PRO A 43 -12.34 0.75 3.09
C PRO A 43 -12.96 1.92 2.31
N ALA A 44 -13.49 2.92 3.02
CA ALA A 44 -14.16 4.07 2.40
C ALA A 44 -13.20 4.96 1.59
N CYS A 45 -11.96 5.11 2.04
CA CYS A 45 -10.95 5.94 1.35
C CYS A 45 -10.08 5.15 0.37
N LEU A 46 -10.31 3.84 0.23
CA LEU A 46 -9.44 2.93 -0.53
C LEU A 46 -9.34 3.33 -2.00
N ALA A 47 -10.48 3.57 -2.66
CA ALA A 47 -10.53 3.85 -4.10
C ALA A 47 -9.73 5.11 -4.47
N GLU A 48 -9.97 6.21 -3.77
CA GLU A 48 -9.25 7.48 -3.99
C GLU A 48 -7.75 7.33 -3.68
N SER A 49 -7.43 6.70 -2.55
CA SER A 49 -6.03 6.48 -2.13
C SER A 49 -5.28 5.61 -3.13
N PHE A 50 -5.92 4.57 -3.67
CA PHE A 50 -5.34 3.67 -4.67
C PHE A 50 -5.06 4.41 -5.98
N ARG A 51 -6.04 5.17 -6.49
CA ARG A 51 -5.86 6.01 -7.69
C ARG A 51 -4.72 7.00 -7.52
N ARG A 52 -4.65 7.71 -6.38
CA ARG A 52 -3.55 8.64 -6.07
C ARG A 52 -2.19 7.94 -5.98
N SER A 53 -2.15 6.74 -5.40
CA SER A 53 -0.91 5.98 -5.25
C SER A 53 -0.37 5.54 -6.62
N ARG A 54 -1.24 5.07 -7.52
CA ARG A 54 -0.86 4.76 -8.90
C ARG A 54 -0.39 6.00 -9.66
N ALA A 55 -1.08 7.13 -9.52
CA ALA A 55 -0.66 8.39 -10.13
C ALA A 55 0.74 8.83 -9.62
N LYS A 56 1.00 8.73 -8.31
CA LYS A 56 2.33 9.01 -7.72
C LYS A 56 3.39 8.07 -8.27
N GLN A 57 3.12 6.77 -8.32
CA GLN A 57 4.07 5.79 -8.87
C GLN A 57 4.40 6.08 -10.34
N ALA A 58 3.39 6.42 -11.16
CA ALA A 58 3.59 6.75 -12.57
C ALA A 58 4.47 8.00 -12.80
N THR A 59 4.53 8.92 -11.83
CA THR A 59 5.43 10.09 -11.89
C THR A 59 6.84 9.81 -11.35
N CYS A 60 7.08 8.64 -10.75
CA CYS A 60 8.36 8.30 -10.16
C CYS A 60 9.38 7.97 -11.26
N ARG A 61 10.50 8.70 -11.26
CA ARG A 61 11.64 8.38 -12.14
C ARG A 61 12.52 7.36 -11.43
N LEU A 62 12.88 6.30 -12.15
CA LEU A 62 13.77 5.24 -11.67
C LEU A 62 15.19 5.50 -12.15
N ALA A 63 16.17 5.23 -11.29
CA ALA A 63 17.55 5.18 -11.72
C ALA A 63 17.80 3.93 -12.60
N PRO A 64 18.85 3.91 -13.44
CA PRO A 64 19.21 2.72 -14.20
C PRO A 64 19.41 1.50 -13.28
N GLY A 65 18.76 0.38 -13.61
CA GLY A 65 18.80 -0.84 -12.80
C GLY A 65 17.73 -0.94 -11.71
N GLU A 66 17.02 0.16 -11.41
CA GLU A 66 15.90 0.11 -10.48
C GLU A 66 14.62 -0.42 -11.14
N THR A 67 13.82 -1.13 -10.35
CA THR A 67 12.47 -1.55 -10.71
C THR A 67 11.48 -1.07 -9.66
N LEU A 68 10.28 -0.71 -10.11
CA LEU A 68 9.17 -0.32 -9.25
C LEU A 68 7.88 -0.88 -9.83
N GLU A 69 7.30 -1.84 -9.14
CA GLU A 69 6.03 -2.44 -9.55
C GLU A 69 4.86 -1.44 -9.44
N ALA A 70 3.75 -1.79 -10.07
CA ALA A 70 2.50 -1.08 -9.84
C ALA A 70 2.08 -1.22 -8.36
N PRO A 71 1.56 -0.15 -7.72
CA PRO A 71 1.03 -0.27 -6.38
C PRO A 71 -0.08 -1.33 -6.31
N GLY A 72 0.01 -2.20 -5.32
CA GLY A 72 -1.00 -3.19 -4.97
C GLY A 72 -1.70 -2.85 -3.65
N ILE A 73 -2.83 -3.50 -3.40
CA ILE A 73 -3.62 -3.39 -2.17
C ILE A 73 -3.31 -4.58 -1.30
N TYR A 74 -2.93 -4.33 -0.05
CA TYR A 74 -2.56 -5.35 0.92
C TYR A 74 -3.47 -5.23 2.14
N GLU A 75 -3.95 -6.36 2.64
CA GLU A 75 -4.74 -6.39 3.86
C GLU A 75 -3.82 -6.30 5.09
N LEU A 76 -4.08 -5.31 5.95
CA LEU A 76 -3.37 -5.18 7.21
C LEU A 76 -3.95 -6.19 8.20
N ALA A 77 -3.10 -7.09 8.67
CA ALA A 77 -3.43 -8.04 9.71
C ALA A 77 -2.58 -7.78 10.95
N HIS A 78 -3.20 -7.89 12.13
CA HIS A 78 -2.53 -7.69 13.40
C HIS A 78 -1.34 -8.64 13.55
N GLY A 79 -0.18 -8.09 13.94
CA GLY A 79 1.05 -8.87 14.16
C GLY A 79 1.75 -9.36 12.88
N ARG A 80 1.21 -9.08 11.68
CA ARG A 80 1.86 -9.43 10.41
C ARG A 80 2.78 -8.32 9.94
N ARG A 81 3.96 -8.71 9.45
CA ARG A 81 4.92 -7.79 8.82
C ARG A 81 4.66 -7.68 7.33
N ASP A 82 5.24 -6.66 6.70
CA ASP A 82 5.13 -6.39 5.25
C ASP A 82 5.26 -7.61 4.32
N PRO A 83 6.23 -8.52 4.51
CA PRO A 83 6.35 -9.71 3.65
C PRO A 83 5.21 -10.73 3.81
N GLU A 84 4.48 -10.67 4.92
CA GLU A 84 3.40 -11.60 5.29
C GLU A 84 2.01 -11.04 4.93
N LEU A 85 1.94 -9.83 4.37
CA LEU A 85 0.67 -9.21 4.01
C LEU A 85 0.07 -9.85 2.76
N VAL A 86 -1.24 -10.09 2.82
CA VAL A 86 -1.99 -10.69 1.71
C VAL A 86 -2.37 -9.60 0.72
N ARG A 87 -1.92 -9.77 -0.54
CA ARG A 87 -2.32 -8.88 -1.64
C ARG A 87 -3.75 -9.21 -2.09
N ARG A 88 -4.61 -8.20 -2.10
CA ARG A 88 -6.03 -8.27 -2.45
C ARG A 88 -6.24 -7.89 -3.92
N THR A 89 -5.86 -8.81 -4.80
CA THR A 89 -5.99 -8.63 -6.26
C THR A 89 -7.44 -8.48 -6.70
N ASP A 90 -8.39 -9.05 -5.94
CA ASP A 90 -9.82 -8.87 -6.13
C ASP A 90 -10.24 -7.39 -6.04
N LEU A 91 -9.76 -6.69 -5.02
CA LEU A 91 -10.03 -5.26 -4.84
C LEU A 91 -9.32 -4.42 -5.90
N GLU A 92 -8.11 -4.81 -6.29
CA GLU A 92 -7.38 -4.14 -7.37
C GLU A 92 -8.17 -4.22 -8.69
N HIS A 93 -8.61 -5.40 -9.08
CA HIS A 93 -9.39 -5.60 -10.32
C HIS A 93 -10.70 -4.82 -10.30
N GLN A 94 -11.42 -4.85 -9.18
CA GLN A 94 -12.65 -4.09 -9.00
C GLN A 94 -12.44 -2.58 -9.18
N LEU A 95 -11.36 -2.03 -8.63
CA LEU A 95 -11.06 -0.60 -8.68
C LEU A 95 -10.40 -0.14 -9.99
N LEU A 96 -9.87 -1.07 -10.78
CA LEU A 96 -9.30 -0.78 -12.10
C LEU A 96 -10.33 -0.85 -13.23
N THR A 97 -11.42 -1.59 -13.03
CA THR A 97 -12.48 -1.79 -14.05
C THR A 97 -13.59 -0.74 -13.94
N LYS A 98 -13.59 0.06 -12.87
CA LYS A 98 -14.57 1.10 -12.57
C LYS A 98 -14.07 2.48 -12.99
#